data_AF-A0A934P322-F1
#
_entry.id   AF-A0A934P322-F1
#
_cell.length_a   1.000
_cell.length_b   1.000
_cell.length_c   1.000
_cell.angle_alpha   90.00
_cell.angle_beta   90.00
_cell.angle_gamma   90.00
#
_symmetry.space_group_name_H-M   'P 1'
#
loop_
_entity.id
_entity.type
_entity.pdbx_description
1 polymer ?
#
loop_
_entity_poly.entity_id
_entity_poly.type
_entity_poly.pdbx_seq_one_letter_code
_entity_poly.pdbx_strand_id
1 'polypeptide(L)'
;MELAILVLLLILALAILGALGVLIVSVRQSAQRATPRPSPAIVQSARNIGRGRIITIEILNPLEVASGQSWFAGIASSLAPSLVTKTVYDTAAKMMRQELAAAGVEAVVDVAMTTATPQTAVAPPMGMASGE
;
A
#
# COMPACT_ATOMS: atom_id res chain seq x y z
N MET A 1 20.72 -41.57 -24.86
CA MET A 1 20.59 -40.25 -25.50
C MET A 1 19.48 -39.44 -24.84
N GLU A 2 18.25 -39.95 -24.76
CA GLU A 2 17.10 -39.23 -24.18
C GLU A 2 17.28 -38.80 -22.71
N LEU A 3 17.81 -39.67 -21.85
CA LEU A 3 18.05 -39.34 -20.44
C LEU A 3 19.03 -38.17 -20.27
N ALA A 4 20.07 -38.11 -21.12
CA ALA A 4 21.04 -37.02 -21.11
C ALA A 4 20.40 -35.69 -21.55
N ILE A 5 19.47 -35.74 -22.51
CA ILE A 5 18.72 -34.56 -22.97
C ILE A 5 17.79 -34.04 -21.85
N LEU A 6 17.08 -34.93 -21.15
CA LEU A 6 16.21 -34.54 -20.04
C LEU A 6 16.99 -33.91 -18.88
N VAL A 7 18.14 -34.49 -18.52
CA VAL A 7 19.02 -33.93 -17.48
C VAL A 7 19.54 -32.55 -17.88
N LEU A 8 19.94 -32.38 -19.15
CA LEU A 8 20.39 -31.08 -19.66
C LEU A 8 19.28 -30.02 -19.61
N LEU A 9 18.06 -30.36 -20.03
CA LEU A 9 16.91 -29.46 -19.98
C LEU A 9 16.54 -29.08 -18.54
N LEU A 10 16.62 -30.02 -17.61
CA LEU A 10 16.37 -29.74 -16.19
C LEU A 10 17.39 -28.75 -15.62
N ILE A 11 18.68 -28.95 -15.91
CA ILE A 11 19.74 -28.04 -15.48
C ILE A 11 19.54 -26.64 -16.09
N LEU A 12 19.19 -26.58 -17.38
CA LEU A 12 18.92 -25.31 -18.07
C LEU A 12 17.72 -24.57 -17.45
N ALA A 13 16.63 -25.27 -17.17
CA ALA A 13 15.45 -24.70 -16.52
C ALA A 13 15.80 -24.14 -15.13
N LEU A 14 16.55 -24.90 -14.32
CA LEU A 14 17.00 -24.45 -13.00
C LEU A 14 17.92 -23.22 -13.09
N ALA A 15 18.82 -23.18 -14.07
CA ALA A 15 19.68 -22.02 -14.29
C ALA A 15 18.87 -20.77 -14.69
N ILE A 16 17.87 -20.91 -15.56
CA ILE A 16 16.97 -19.81 -15.96
C ILE A 16 16.18 -19.30 -14.76
N LEU A 17 15.61 -20.21 -13.95
CA LEU A 17 14.88 -19.84 -12.74
C LEU A 17 15.78 -19.10 -11.74
N GLY A 18 17.01 -19.59 -11.53
CA GLY A 18 17.99 -18.93 -10.68
C GLY A 18 18.35 -17.54 -11.17
N ALA A 19 18.60 -17.37 -12.47
CA ALA A 19 18.92 -16.09 -13.08
C ALA A 19 17.76 -15.08 -12.96
N LEU A 20 16.51 -15.52 -13.18
CA LEU A 20 15.32 -14.69 -12.96
C LEU A 20 15.20 -14.26 -11.49
N GLY A 21 15.43 -15.17 -10.55
CA GLY A 21 15.41 -14.87 -9.11
C GLY A 21 16.42 -13.79 -8.73
N VAL A 22 17.66 -13.92 -9.21
CA VAL A 22 18.73 -12.93 -8.98
C VAL A 22 18.37 -11.58 -9.59
N LEU A 23 17.84 -11.57 -10.83
CA LEU A 23 17.41 -10.34 -11.49
C LEU A 23 16.32 -9.63 -10.69
N ILE A 24 15.29 -10.35 -10.25
CA ILE A 24 14.20 -9.78 -9.43
C ILE A 24 14.74 -9.20 -8.11
N VAL A 25 15.66 -9.89 -7.44
CA VAL A 25 16.28 -9.39 -6.20
C VAL A 25 17.09 -8.12 -6.47
N SER A 26 17.87 -8.09 -7.55
CA SER A 26 18.69 -6.91 -7.90
C SER A 26 17.85 -5.68 -8.25
N VAL A 27 16.72 -5.87 -8.95
CA VAL A 27 15.77 -4.80 -9.27
C VAL A 27 15.07 -4.31 -8.00
N ARG A 28 14.70 -5.22 -7.10
CA ARG A 28 14.11 -4.86 -5.79
C ARG A 28 15.07 -4.08 -4.91
N GLN A 29 16.35 -4.46 -4.88
CA GLN A 29 17.38 -3.70 -4.15
C GLN A 29 17.57 -2.29 -4.74
N SER A 30 17.46 -2.16 -6.06
CA SER A 30 17.53 -0.87 -6.74
C SER A 30 16.32 0.02 -6.42
N ALA A 31 15.12 -0.57 -6.36
CA ALA A 31 13.89 0.12 -5.96
C ALA A 31 13.87 0.51 -4.47
N GLN A 32 14.47 -0.28 -3.57
CA GLN A 32 14.54 0.04 -2.14
C GLN A 32 15.50 1.20 -1.83
N ARG A 33 16.51 1.43 -2.68
CA ARG A 33 17.36 2.63 -2.58
C ARG A 33 16.64 3.90 -3.03
N ALA A 34 15.60 3.76 -3.85
CA ALA A 34 14.66 4.82 -4.16
C ALA A 34 13.53 4.82 -3.10
N THR A 35 13.87 5.09 -1.84
CA THR A 35 12.83 5.47 -0.86
C THR A 35 12.08 6.68 -1.44
N PRO A 36 10.77 6.56 -1.72
CA PRO A 36 9.97 7.71 -2.08
C PRO A 36 9.96 8.60 -0.83
N ARG A 37 10.80 9.64 -0.82
CA ARG A 37 10.69 10.68 0.19
C ARG A 37 9.32 11.32 -0.03
N PRO A 38 8.38 11.25 0.93
CA PRO A 38 7.15 12.01 0.81
C PRO A 38 7.54 13.48 0.68
N SER A 39 7.28 14.06 -0.50
CA SER A 39 7.61 15.46 -0.74
C SER A 39 6.69 16.30 0.14
N PRO A 40 7.22 17.15 1.04
CA PRO A 40 6.40 18.03 1.88
C PRO A 40 5.51 18.97 1.05
N ALA A 41 5.78 19.12 -0.25
CA ALA A 41 4.93 19.86 -1.18
C ALA A 41 3.51 19.30 -1.31
N ILE A 42 3.28 17.99 -1.16
CA ILE A 42 1.95 17.39 -1.31
C ILE A 42 1.07 17.75 -0.09
N VAL A 43 1.65 17.66 1.12
CA VAL A 43 0.96 18.01 2.37
C VAL A 43 0.70 19.51 2.45
N GLN A 44 1.66 20.33 2.00
CA GLN A 44 1.50 21.78 1.96
C GLN A 44 0.47 22.24 0.90
N SER A 45 0.41 21.56 -0.25
CA SER A 45 -0.58 21.86 -1.30
C SER A 45 -1.99 21.53 -0.84
N ALA A 46 -2.19 20.42 -0.12
CA ALA A 46 -3.47 20.09 0.48
C ALA A 46 -3.92 21.16 1.50
N ARG A 47 -3.00 21.68 2.32
CA ARG A 47 -3.29 22.74 3.30
C ARG A 47 -3.59 24.11 2.65
N ASN A 48 -3.07 24.38 1.45
CA ASN A 48 -3.24 25.65 0.74
C ASN A 48 -4.50 25.73 -0.16
N ILE A 49 -5.27 24.65 -0.30
CA ILE A 49 -6.59 24.71 -0.95
C ILE A 49 -7.56 25.34 0.04
N GLY A 50 -7.55 26.68 0.12
CA GLY A 50 -8.24 27.50 1.11
C GLY A 50 -9.77 27.43 1.14
N ARG A 51 -10.40 26.37 0.59
CA ARG A 51 -11.84 26.05 0.66
C ARG A 51 -12.16 24.55 0.46
N GLY A 52 -11.15 23.66 0.40
CA GLY A 52 -11.34 22.24 0.13
C GLY A 52 -11.45 21.41 1.42
N ARG A 53 -12.43 20.51 1.51
CA ARG A 53 -12.52 19.52 2.61
C ARG A 53 -11.67 18.31 2.23
N ILE A 54 -10.68 17.99 3.07
CA ILE A 54 -9.85 16.79 2.91
C ILE A 54 -10.45 15.67 3.75
N ILE A 55 -10.70 14.52 3.13
CA ILE A 55 -11.11 13.30 3.81
C ILE A 55 -9.91 12.36 3.81
N THR A 56 -9.43 11.98 5.00
CA THR A 56 -8.35 11.01 5.17
C THR A 56 -8.94 9.69 5.65
N ILE A 57 -8.62 8.61 4.97
CA ILE A 57 -9.07 7.26 5.31
C ILE A 57 -7.83 6.43 5.66
N GLU A 58 -7.82 5.86 6.86
CA GLU A 58 -6.75 4.99 7.33
C GLU A 58 -7.25 3.54 7.40
N ILE A 59 -6.49 2.62 6.79
CA ILE A 59 -6.78 1.18 6.85
C ILE A 59 -5.90 0.58 7.95
N LEU A 60 -6.51 0.26 9.09
CA LEU A 60 -5.81 -0.19 10.30
C LEU A 60 -5.16 -1.58 10.15
N ASN A 61 -5.78 -2.47 9.36
CA ASN A 61 -5.21 -3.79 9.07
C ASN A 61 -5.43 -4.21 7.60
N PRO A 62 -4.50 -3.85 6.70
CA PRO A 62 -4.65 -4.19 5.28
C PRO A 62 -4.53 -5.70 5.00
N LEU A 63 -3.85 -6.47 5.86
CA LEU A 63 -3.70 -7.91 5.66
C LEU A 63 -5.01 -8.66 5.93
N GLU A 64 -5.73 -8.26 6.98
CA GLU A 64 -7.06 -8.79 7.26
C GLU A 64 -8.05 -8.45 6.13
N VAL A 65 -8.03 -7.21 5.64
CA VAL A 65 -8.86 -6.78 4.50
C VAL A 65 -8.59 -7.62 3.25
N ALA A 66 -7.32 -7.90 2.95
CA ALA A 66 -6.94 -8.72 1.80
C ALA A 66 -7.40 -10.19 1.94
N SER A 67 -7.37 -10.73 3.15
CA SER A 67 -7.73 -12.12 3.43
C SER A 67 -9.20 -12.44 3.13
N GLY A 68 -10.09 -11.45 3.24
CA GLY A 68 -11.53 -11.60 2.96
C GLY A 68 -11.90 -11.62 1.47
N GLN A 69 -11.01 -11.22 0.55
CA GLN A 69 -11.32 -11.07 -0.88
C GLN A 69 -10.65 -12.11 -1.80
N SER A 70 -9.57 -12.80 -1.39
CA SER A 70 -8.94 -13.80 -2.26
C SER A 70 -8.18 -14.88 -1.49
N TRP A 71 -8.70 -16.10 -1.55
CA TRP A 71 -8.06 -17.32 -1.05
C TRP A 71 -6.70 -17.62 -1.71
N PHE A 72 -6.39 -17.01 -2.86
CA PHE A 72 -5.11 -17.17 -3.58
C PHE A 72 -3.96 -16.36 -2.97
N ALA A 73 -4.23 -15.49 -2.00
CA ALA A 73 -3.22 -14.72 -1.29
C ALA A 73 -2.43 -15.56 -0.27
N GLY A 74 -2.84 -16.78 0.09
CA GLY A 74 -2.21 -17.58 1.15
C GLY A 74 -0.75 -17.99 0.90
N ILE A 75 -0.29 -18.06 -0.35
CA ILE A 75 1.10 -18.40 -0.69
C ILE A 75 1.93 -17.13 -0.99
N ALA A 76 1.29 -16.04 -1.44
CA ALA A 76 1.95 -14.77 -1.71
C ALA A 76 2.03 -13.84 -0.47
N SER A 77 1.15 -14.01 0.51
CA SER A 77 1.09 -13.20 1.73
C SER A 77 2.29 -13.42 2.65
N SER A 78 2.84 -14.64 2.67
CA SER A 78 4.02 -14.98 3.48
C SER A 78 5.33 -14.44 2.90
N LEU A 79 5.38 -14.15 1.60
CA LEU A 79 6.62 -13.80 0.90
C LEU A 79 6.78 -12.31 0.60
N ALA A 80 5.71 -11.50 0.65
CA ALA A 80 5.82 -10.06 0.43
C ALA A 80 4.68 -9.23 1.08
N PRO A 81 4.71 -9.01 2.41
CA PRO A 81 3.71 -8.22 3.12
C PRO A 81 3.51 -6.82 2.54
N SER A 82 4.61 -6.16 2.16
CA SER A 82 4.60 -4.81 1.58
C SER A 82 3.84 -4.72 0.25
N LEU A 83 3.82 -5.79 -0.55
CA LEU A 83 3.08 -5.82 -1.81
C LEU A 83 1.59 -5.97 -1.56
N VAL A 84 1.19 -6.80 -0.59
CA VAL A 84 -0.22 -6.96 -0.20
C VAL A 84 -0.78 -5.63 0.26
N THR A 85 -0.05 -4.95 1.15
CA THR A 85 -0.41 -3.63 1.65
C THR A 85 -0.62 -2.63 0.51
N LYS A 86 0.31 -2.56 -0.45
CA LYS A 86 0.19 -1.67 -1.62
C LYS A 86 -1.07 -1.98 -2.43
N THR A 87 -1.31 -3.25 -2.76
CA THR A 87 -2.47 -3.69 -3.55
C THR A 87 -3.78 -3.31 -2.87
N VAL A 88 -3.87 -3.44 -1.55
CA VAL A 88 -5.07 -3.07 -0.79
C VAL A 88 -5.35 -1.57 -0.91
N TYR A 89 -4.34 -0.72 -0.69
CA TYR A 89 -4.52 0.74 -0.83
C TYR A 89 -4.84 1.15 -2.27
N ASP A 90 -4.17 0.56 -3.27
CA ASP A 90 -4.45 0.83 -4.68
C ASP A 90 -5.89 0.45 -5.04
N THR A 91 -6.36 -0.69 -4.53
CA THR A 91 -7.74 -1.18 -4.74
C THR A 91 -8.75 -0.26 -4.04
N ALA A 92 -8.49 0.14 -2.79
CA ALA A 92 -9.34 1.07 -2.05
C ALA A 92 -9.45 2.42 -2.76
N ALA A 93 -8.34 2.98 -3.23
CA ALA A 93 -8.32 4.23 -3.99
C ALA A 93 -9.07 4.11 -5.32
N LYS A 94 -8.98 2.95 -6.00
CA LYS A 94 -9.75 2.68 -7.22
C LYS A 94 -11.26 2.64 -6.94
N MET A 95 -11.68 1.90 -5.92
CA MET A 95 -13.10 1.84 -5.51
C MET A 95 -13.62 3.23 -5.14
N MET A 96 -12.87 3.99 -4.35
CA MET A 96 -13.26 5.35 -3.97
C MET A 96 -13.44 6.27 -5.19
N ARG A 97 -12.51 6.22 -6.16
CA ARG A 97 -12.67 7.00 -7.40
C ARG A 97 -13.93 6.62 -8.16
N GLN A 98 -14.24 5.34 -8.24
CA GLN A 98 -15.43 4.85 -8.93
C GLN A 98 -16.71 5.27 -8.22
N GLU A 99 -16.79 5.07 -6.90
CA GLU A 99 -17.98 5.43 -6.10
C GLU A 99 -18.21 6.94 -6.04
N LEU A 100 -17.15 7.74 -5.89
CA LEU A 100 -17.26 9.20 -5.88
C LEU A 100 -17.70 9.73 -7.25
N ALA A 101 -17.14 9.19 -8.34
CA ALA A 101 -17.59 9.53 -9.68
C ALA A 101 -19.05 9.13 -9.93
N ALA A 102 -19.47 7.94 -9.45
CA ALA A 102 -20.85 7.48 -9.55
C ALA A 102 -21.82 8.38 -8.77
N ALA A 103 -21.38 8.95 -7.65
CA ALA A 103 -22.12 9.94 -6.87
C ALA A 103 -22.07 11.37 -7.46
N GLY A 104 -21.41 11.56 -8.62
CA GLY A 104 -21.26 12.87 -9.26
C GLY A 104 -20.26 13.80 -8.55
N VAL A 105 -19.38 13.27 -7.71
CA VAL A 105 -18.38 14.02 -6.96
C VAL A 105 -17.06 14.05 -7.75
N GLU A 106 -16.63 15.25 -8.14
CA GLU A 106 -15.30 15.46 -8.73
C GLU A 106 -14.26 15.58 -7.61
N ALA A 107 -13.51 14.50 -7.37
CA ALA A 107 -12.52 14.43 -6.30
C ALA A 107 -11.18 13.85 -6.81
N VAL A 108 -10.09 14.43 -6.31
CA VAL A 108 -8.74 13.88 -6.49
C VAL A 108 -8.48 12.88 -5.37
N VAL A 109 -8.14 11.65 -5.74
CA VAL A 109 -7.86 10.56 -4.79
C VAL A 109 -6.40 10.14 -4.95
N ASP A 110 -5.61 10.40 -3.92
CA ASP A 110 -4.19 10.06 -3.83
C ASP A 110 -3.92 9.17 -2.62
N VAL A 111 -2.95 8.26 -2.76
CA VAL A 111 -2.47 7.40 -1.66
C VAL A 111 -1.18 8.01 -1.12
N ALA A 112 -1.20 8.42 0.15
CA ALA A 112 -0.03 8.93 0.85
C ALA A 112 0.30 8.05 2.06
N MET A 113 1.59 7.74 2.23
CA MET A 113 2.08 7.14 3.47
C MET A 113 2.16 8.24 4.52
N THR A 114 1.26 8.20 5.50
CA THR A 114 1.33 9.08 6.67
C THR A 114 2.03 8.36 7.80
N THR A 115 3.09 8.95 8.34
CA THR A 115 3.71 8.51 9.61
C THR A 115 3.10 9.27 10.79
N ALA A 116 1.83 9.66 10.67
CA ALA A 116 1.16 10.41 11.72
C ALA A 116 0.95 9.50 12.94
N THR A 117 1.56 9.89 14.07
CA THR A 117 1.28 9.33 15.38
C THR A 117 -0.23 9.44 15.65
N PRO A 118 -0.90 8.39 16.16
CA PRO A 118 -2.32 8.46 16.48
C PRO A 118 -2.56 9.68 17.37
N GLN A 119 -3.29 10.67 16.86
CA GLN A 119 -3.66 11.83 17.64
C GLN A 119 -4.74 11.33 18.60
N THR A 120 -4.31 10.90 19.79
CA THR A 120 -5.16 10.58 20.93
C THR A 120 -6.22 11.67 21.03
N ALA A 121 -7.47 11.26 20.88
CA ALA A 121 -8.63 12.13 21.07
C ALA A 121 -8.41 12.95 22.34
N VAL A 122 -8.25 14.26 22.19
CA VAL A 122 -8.18 15.20 23.31
C VAL A 122 -9.51 15.05 24.05
N ALA A 123 -9.45 14.42 25.22
CA ALA A 123 -10.58 14.39 26.14
C ALA A 123 -10.94 15.85 26.48
N PRO A 124 -12.22 16.24 26.39
CA PRO A 124 -12.62 17.59 26.74
C PRO A 124 -12.22 17.90 28.20
N PRO A 125 -11.72 19.10 28.51
CA PRO A 125 -11.39 19.47 29.88
C PRO A 125 -12.68 19.46 30.71
N MET A 126 -12.92 18.38 31.45
CA MET A 126 -13.89 18.32 32.53
C MET A 126 -13.32 19.15 33.67
N GLY A 127 -13.67 20.42 33.71
CA GLY A 127 -13.16 21.32 34.74
C GLY A 127 -13.65 22.74 34.58
N MET A 128 -14.97 22.93 34.68
CA MET A 128 -15.57 24.17 35.18
C MET A 128 -16.97 23.87 35.73
N ALA A 129 -17.01 23.47 37.00
CA ALA A 129 -18.18 23.65 37.86
C ALA A 129 -17.70 24.35 39.13
N SER A 130 -17.40 25.66 39.00
CA SER A 130 -17.70 26.64 40.04
C SER A 130 -19.20 26.90 39.90
N GLY A 131 -20.05 26.75 40.91
CA GLY A 131 -19.98 27.44 42.19
C GLY A 131 -21.04 28.54 42.13
N GLU A 132 -22.25 28.23 42.59
CA GLU A 132 -23.28 29.12 43.13
C GLU A 132 -24.24 28.28 43.99
#